data_AF-A0A962BM22-F1
#
_entry.id   AF-A0A962BM22-F1
#
_cell.length_a   1.000
_cell.length_b   1.000
_cell.length_c   1.000
_cell.angle_alpha   90.00
_cell.angle_beta   90.00
_cell.angle_gamma   90.00
#
_symmetry.space_group_name_H-M   'P 1'
#
loop_
_entity.id
_entity.type
_entity.pdbx_description
1 polymer ?
#
loop_
_entity_poly.entity_id
_entity_poly.type
_entity_poly.pdbx_seq_one_letter_code
_entity_poly.pdbx_strand_id
1 'polypeptide(L)' 'DLDSFAMITDEPPPEVAAAGHDRCIINIKPDHIDAWLNPDPANLDAIYAILDDKAKPYYEHRLAA' A
#
# COMPACT_ATOMS: atom_id res chain seq x y z
N ASP A 1 -13.90 6.99 23.33
CA ASP A 1 -12.67 6.74 22.57
C ASP A 1 -12.87 7.21 21.14
N LEU A 2 -11.79 7.54 20.42
CA LEU A 2 -11.85 7.92 19.00
C LEU A 2 -11.20 6.83 18.16
N ASP A 3 -12.00 6.14 17.36
CA ASP A 3 -11.48 5.24 16.34
C ASP A 3 -10.87 6.05 15.20
N SER A 4 -9.59 5.84 14.96
CA SER A 4 -8.82 6.50 13.91
C SER A 4 -7.98 5.48 13.17
N PHE A 5 -7.46 5.85 12.00
CA PHE A 5 -6.64 4.97 11.18
C PHE A 5 -5.55 5.76 10.46
N ALA A 6 -4.57 5.04 9.93
CA ALA A 6 -3.50 5.58 9.10
C ALA A 6 -3.29 4.70 7.87
N MET A 7 -2.69 5.26 6.82
CA MET A 7 -2.31 4.53 5.62
C MET A 7 -0.83 4.14 5.69
N ILE A 8 -0.52 2.90 5.29
CA ILE A 8 0.86 2.44 5.14
C ILE A 8 1.36 2.84 3.75
N THR A 9 2.55 3.42 3.70
CA THR A 9 3.18 3.88 2.46
C THR A 9 4.50 3.17 2.22
N ASP A 10 4.96 3.16 0.98
CA ASP A 10 6.28 2.70 0.54
C ASP A 10 6.88 3.67 -0.50
N GLU A 11 8.05 3.31 -1.04
CA GLU A 11 8.68 3.98 -2.17
C GLU A 11 7.70 4.12 -3.35
N PRO A 12 7.58 5.32 -3.96
CA PRO A 12 6.66 5.54 -5.06
C PRO A 12 7.13 4.81 -6.33
N PRO A 13 6.18 4.35 -7.17
CA PRO A 13 6.54 3.93 -8.52
C PRO A 13 7.07 5.15 -9.33
N PRO A 14 7.90 4.92 -10.36
CA PRO A 14 8.63 5.99 -11.05
C PRO A 14 7.76 7.14 -11.56
N GLU A 15 6.56 6.84 -12.05
CA GLU A 15 5.61 7.82 -12.57
C GLU A 15 5.00 8.71 -11.47
N VAL A 16 4.85 8.18 -10.25
CA VAL A 16 4.39 8.95 -9.08
C VAL A 16 5.54 9.80 -8.54
N ALA A 17 6.76 9.26 -8.53
CA ALA A 17 7.97 10.01 -8.19
C ALA A 17 8.19 11.19 -9.15
N ALA A 18 8.01 10.97 -10.46
CA ALA A 18 8.13 12.00 -11.48
C ALA A 18 7.09 13.13 -11.33
N ALA A 19 5.94 12.84 -10.72
CA ALA A 19 4.94 13.83 -10.35
C ALA A 19 5.29 14.63 -9.08
N GLY A 20 6.43 14.33 -8.43
CA GLY A 20 6.96 15.06 -7.27
C GLY A 20 6.61 14.44 -5.91
N HIS A 21 6.10 13.21 -5.87
CA HIS A 21 5.81 12.52 -4.61
C HIS A 21 7.00 11.69 -4.13
N ASP A 22 7.22 11.68 -2.81
CA ASP A 22 8.29 10.91 -2.15
C ASP A 22 7.81 9.58 -1.55
N ARG A 23 6.49 9.37 -1.51
CA ARG A 23 5.85 8.14 -0.98
C ARG A 23 4.58 7.82 -1.75
N CYS A 24 4.23 6.53 -1.83
CA CYS A 24 2.96 6.05 -2.38
C CYS A 24 2.31 5.05 -1.41
N ILE A 25 0.99 4.99 -1.40
CA ILE A 25 0.25 4.02 -0.57
C ILE A 25 0.54 2.59 -1.03
N ILE A 26 0.63 1.66 -0.09
CA ILE A 26 0.70 0.23 -0.43
C ILE A 26 -0.69 -0.26 -0.84
N ASN A 27 -0.81 -0.71 -2.07
CA ASN A 27 -2.02 -1.37 -2.55
C ASN A 27 -1.93 -2.87 -2.23
N ILE A 28 -2.84 -3.37 -1.39
CA ILE A 28 -2.93 -4.80 -1.09
C ILE A 28 -3.60 -5.51 -2.28
N LYS A 29 -3.03 -6.63 -2.74
CA LYS A 29 -3.66 -7.46 -3.78
C LYS A 29 -4.97 -8.04 -3.26
N PRO A 30 -6.01 -8.16 -4.09
CA PRO A 30 -7.29 -8.76 -3.69
C PRO A 30 -7.13 -10.13 -3.01
N ASP A 31 -6.21 -10.96 -3.51
CA ASP A 31 -5.93 -12.31 -3.00
C ASP A 31 -5.43 -12.33 -1.54
N HIS A 32 -4.95 -11.20 -1.02
CA HIS A 32 -4.41 -11.08 0.34
C HIS A 32 -5.38 -10.42 1.34
N ILE A 33 -6.57 -9.99 0.90
CA ILE A 33 -7.49 -9.20 1.74
C ILE A 33 -7.96 -9.97 2.98
N ASP A 34 -8.30 -11.24 2.83
CA ASP A 34 -8.79 -12.05 3.96
C ASP A 34 -7.71 -12.22 5.04
N ALA A 35 -6.46 -12.46 4.62
CA ALA A 35 -5.31 -12.60 5.52
C ALA A 35 -4.92 -11.26 6.17
N TRP A 36 -5.06 -10.13 5.45
CA TRP A 36 -4.83 -8.80 6.00
C TRP A 36 -5.86 -8.42 7.08
N LEU A 37 -7.14 -8.71 6.85
CA LEU A 37 -8.22 -8.37 7.78
C LEU A 37 -8.27 -9.30 9.00
N ASN A 38 -7.72 -10.52 8.89
CA ASN A 38 -7.72 -11.53 9.95
C ASN A 38 -6.29 -12.06 10.20
N PRO A 39 -5.38 -11.23 10.73
CA PRO A 39 -4.00 -11.63 10.93
C PRO A 39 -3.86 -12.65 12.06
N ASP A 40 -2.90 -13.57 11.93
CA ASP A 40 -2.41 -14.35 13.06
C ASP A 40 -1.39 -13.51 13.86
N PRO A 41 -1.70 -13.10 15.10
CA PRO A 41 -0.79 -12.27 15.89
C PRO A 41 0.52 -12.98 16.25
N ALA A 42 0.59 -14.31 16.12
CA ALA A 42 1.82 -15.07 16.30
C ALA A 42 2.70 -15.14 15.04
N ASN A 43 2.22 -14.65 13.90
CA ASN A 43 2.90 -14.74 12.61
C ASN A 43 2.91 -13.39 11.88
N LEU A 44 3.68 -12.44 12.40
CA LEU A 44 3.84 -11.13 11.79
C LEU A 44 4.56 -11.18 10.42
N ASP A 45 5.43 -12.18 10.21
CA ASP A 45 6.15 -12.36 8.95
C ASP A 45 5.20 -12.53 7.77
N ALA A 46 4.07 -13.21 7.96
CA ALA A 46 3.04 -13.33 6.93
C ALA A 46 2.43 -11.98 6.53
N ILE A 47 2.29 -11.05 7.49
CA ILE A 47 1.76 -9.70 7.22
C ILE A 47 2.79 -8.85 6.49
N TYR A 48 4.07 -8.93 6.88
CA TYR A 48 5.14 -8.27 6.14
C TYR A 48 5.25 -8.78 4.69
N ALA A 49 5.10 -10.10 4.48
CA ALA A 49 5.08 -10.67 3.14
C ALA A 49 3.94 -10.14 2.25
N ILE A 50 2.77 -9.83 2.82
CA ILE A 50 1.66 -9.19 2.09
C ILE A 50 2.04 -7.77 1.64
N LEU A 51 2.71 -7.00 2.50
CA LEU A 51 3.16 -5.65 2.18
C LEU A 51 4.28 -5.64 1.12
N ASP A 52 5.15 -6.64 1.15
CA ASP A 52 6.19 -6.84 0.12
C ASP A 52 5.57 -7.26 -1.22
N ASP A 53 4.57 -8.14 -1.21
CA ASP A 53 3.79 -8.57 -2.38
C ASP A 53 2.66 -7.61 -2.76
N LYS A 54 2.93 -6.31 -2.65
CA LYS A 54 2.01 -5.23 -3.02
C LYS A 54 1.65 -5.23 -4.50
N ALA A 55 0.42 -4.82 -4.80
CA ALA A 55 0.01 -4.50 -6.16
C ALA A 55 0.80 -3.29 -6.67
N LYS A 56 1.15 -3.33 -7.96
CA LYS A 56 1.93 -2.29 -8.66
C LYS A 56 1.12 -1.73 -9.84
N PRO A 57 0.01 -1.03 -9.58
CA PRO A 57 -0.74 -0.34 -10.63
C PRO A 57 0.13 0.77 -11.24
N TYR A 58 -0.09 1.06 -12.52
CA TYR A 58 0.50 2.21 -13.19
C TYR A 58 -0.42 3.43 -13.06
N TYR A 59 0.16 4.57 -12.70
CA TYR A 59 -0.59 5.82 -12.52
C TYR A 59 -0.32 6.82 -13.65
N GLU A 60 -1.34 7.15 -14.43
CA GLU A 60 -1.28 8.27 -15.38
C GLU A 60 -1.64 9.57 -14.67
N HIS A 61 -0.81 10.61 -14.81
CA HIS A 61 -1.12 11.95 -14.32
C HIS A 61 -1.32 12.92 -15.49
N ARG A 62 -2.26 13.86 -15.31
CA ARG A 62 -2.48 14.99 -16.22
C ARG A 62 -2.29 16.28 -15.42
N LEU A 63 -1.67 17.29 -16.04
CA LEU A 63 -1.63 18.63 -15.46
C LEU A 63 -3.06 19.11 -15.23
N ALA A 64 -3.37 19.53 -14.00
CA ALA A 64 -4.64 20.18 -13.70
C ALA A 64 -4.72 21.50 -14.50
N ALA A 65 -5.85 21.73 -15.16
CA ALA A 65 -6.13 22.93 -15.94
C ALA A 65 -6.32 24.16 -15.05
#